data_AF-A0A0P7AFZ5-F1
#
_entry.id   AF-A0A0P7AFZ5-F1
#
_cell.length_a   1.000
_cell.length_b   1.000
_cell.length_c   1.000
_cell.angle_alpha   90.00
_cell.angle_beta   90.00
_cell.angle_gamma   90.00
#
_symmetry.space_group_name_H-M   'P 1'
#
loop_
_entity.id
_entity.type
_entity.pdbx_description
1 polymer ?
#
loop_
_entity_poly.entity_id
_entity_poly.type
_entity_poly.pdbx_seq_one_letter_code
_entity_poly.pdbx_strand_id
1 'polypeptide(L)'
;MTILMRGNDALSTNPSVGVDAALSQHGSDWLWAVTAIYIAAFIVLLFLSFAAHESQRVFHYIFTISLLVGAVTYFAEASNLGWTAVQQADDLDNGITRQIFFAKYINWSISFPAMILALGLLSGISWTTIFCNIFITWLWVLTYIAAAYTATDYKWGFFAFGTFSWVILVMSTLNESRESSL
;
A
#
# COMPACT_ATOMS: atom_id res chain seq x y z
N MET A 1 2.95 -36.64 12.84
CA MET A 1 4.09 -35.72 12.70
C MET A 1 3.58 -34.37 12.24
N THR A 2 3.51 -33.39 13.15
CA THR A 2 3.31 -31.97 12.81
C THR A 2 4.69 -31.42 12.45
N ILE A 3 4.95 -31.20 11.16
CA ILE A 3 6.30 -30.90 10.65
C ILE A 3 6.84 -29.52 11.07
N LEU A 4 6.03 -28.64 11.67
CA LEU A 4 6.44 -27.47 12.46
C LEU A 4 5.26 -27.07 13.35
N MET A 5 5.48 -26.80 14.64
CA MET A 5 4.45 -26.19 15.48
C MET A 5 4.21 -24.76 14.96
N ARG A 6 2.94 -24.37 14.72
CA ARG A 6 2.61 -22.99 14.37
C ARG A 6 3.03 -22.08 15.52
N GLY A 7 3.98 -21.19 15.28
CA GLY A 7 4.51 -20.24 16.27
C GLY A 7 3.99 -18.81 16.12
N ASN A 8 2.96 -18.59 15.31
CA ASN A 8 2.38 -17.26 15.15
C ASN A 8 1.29 -17.02 16.22
N ASP A 9 1.70 -16.41 17.33
CA ASP A 9 0.83 -15.99 18.43
C ASP A 9 0.44 -14.51 18.33
N ALA A 10 0.51 -13.90 17.14
CA ALA A 10 0.20 -12.49 16.96
C ALA A 10 -1.25 -12.16 17.32
N LEU A 11 -2.22 -12.98 16.90
CA LEU A 11 -3.64 -12.73 17.14
C LEU A 11 -4.06 -13.01 18.59
N SER A 12 -3.32 -13.86 19.31
CA SER A 12 -3.53 -14.07 20.75
C SER A 12 -2.93 -12.94 21.57
N THR A 13 -1.79 -12.39 21.14
CA THR A 13 -1.12 -11.25 21.78
C THR A 13 -1.87 -9.94 21.52
N ASN A 14 -2.32 -9.71 20.29
CA ASN A 14 -3.03 -8.52 19.85
C ASN A 14 -4.42 -8.92 19.34
N PRO A 15 -5.40 -9.17 20.22
CA PRO A 15 -6.73 -9.64 19.82
C PRO A 15 -7.53 -8.53 19.12
N SER A 16 -8.32 -8.92 18.12
CA SER A 16 -9.27 -8.04 17.43
C SER A 16 -10.61 -7.99 18.18
N VAL A 17 -10.81 -6.93 18.98
CA VAL A 17 -12.04 -6.74 19.78
C VAL A 17 -13.00 -5.80 19.05
N GLY A 18 -14.30 -6.11 19.07
CA GLY A 18 -15.33 -5.23 18.52
C GLY A 18 -15.43 -5.24 16.99
N VAL A 19 -15.02 -6.35 16.35
CA VAL A 19 -15.15 -6.56 14.90
C VAL A 19 -15.75 -7.95 14.64
N ASP A 20 -16.63 -8.03 13.65
CA ASP A 20 -17.24 -9.29 13.18
C ASP A 20 -16.37 -9.94 12.10
N ALA A 21 -15.79 -9.11 11.23
CA ALA A 21 -14.89 -9.53 10.16
C ALA A 21 -13.44 -9.16 10.50
N ALA A 22 -12.78 -10.05 11.23
CA ALA A 22 -11.40 -9.93 11.68
C ALA A 22 -10.38 -10.65 10.77
N LEU A 23 -9.11 -10.28 10.91
CA LEU A 23 -7.97 -10.94 10.31
C LEU A 23 -7.89 -12.39 10.78
N SER A 24 -7.81 -13.33 9.84
CA SER A 24 -7.66 -14.74 10.15
C SER A 24 -6.20 -15.09 10.49
N GLN A 25 -5.98 -16.17 11.23
CA GLN A 25 -4.64 -16.68 11.52
C GLN A 25 -3.83 -16.95 10.24
N HIS A 26 -4.48 -17.50 9.21
CA HIS A 26 -3.85 -17.72 7.91
C HIS A 26 -3.51 -16.40 7.20
N GLY A 27 -4.34 -15.37 7.37
CA GLY A 27 -4.05 -14.02 6.88
C GLY A 27 -2.82 -13.41 7.56
N SER A 28 -2.73 -13.52 8.88
CA SER A 28 -1.54 -13.08 9.63
C SER A 28 -0.28 -13.83 9.21
N ASP A 29 -0.32 -15.16 9.08
CA ASP A 29 0.81 -15.97 8.58
C ASP A 29 1.29 -15.51 7.19
N TRP A 30 0.35 -15.21 6.30
CA TRP A 30 0.67 -14.67 4.97
C TRP A 30 1.33 -13.30 5.04
N LEU A 31 0.78 -12.39 5.86
CA LEU A 31 1.35 -11.05 6.03
C LEU A 31 2.77 -11.12 6.60
N TRP A 32 3.06 -12.05 7.52
CA TRP A 32 4.43 -12.30 7.98
C TRP A 32 5.39 -12.72 6.86
N ALA A 33 4.93 -13.59 5.94
CA ALA A 33 5.72 -13.96 4.77
C ALA A 33 5.98 -12.75 3.86
N VAL A 34 4.97 -11.90 3.65
CA VAL A 34 5.12 -10.65 2.88
C VAL A 34 6.11 -9.70 3.57
N THR A 35 6.03 -9.52 4.89
CA THR A 35 7.01 -8.75 5.67
C THR A 35 8.43 -9.25 5.44
N ALA A 36 8.65 -10.56 5.49
CA ALA A 36 9.97 -11.16 5.25
C ALA A 36 10.48 -10.88 3.82
N ILE A 37 9.61 -10.96 2.82
CA ILE A 37 9.95 -10.63 1.43
C ILE A 37 10.35 -9.15 1.30
N TYR A 38 9.58 -8.24 1.89
CA TYR A 38 9.89 -6.81 1.88
C TYR A 38 11.24 -6.50 2.56
N ILE A 39 11.52 -7.12 3.71
CA ILE A 39 12.80 -6.97 4.42
C ILE A 39 13.96 -7.53 3.58
N ALA A 40 13.81 -8.72 2.99
CA ALA A 40 14.84 -9.31 2.16
C ALA A 40 15.15 -8.44 0.93
N ALA A 41 14.11 -7.97 0.24
CA ALA A 41 14.25 -7.06 -0.90
C ALA A 41 14.89 -5.73 -0.50
N PHE A 42 14.51 -5.18 0.66
CA PHE A 42 15.11 -3.96 1.22
C PHE A 42 16.61 -4.15 1.45
N ILE A 43 17.02 -5.24 2.10
CA ILE A 43 18.44 -5.53 2.37
C ILE A 43 19.21 -5.65 1.06
N VAL A 44 18.68 -6.39 0.07
CA VAL A 44 19.33 -6.56 -1.23
C VAL A 44 19.50 -5.20 -1.94
N LEU A 45 18.44 -4.40 -2.06
CA LEU A 45 18.52 -3.09 -2.71
C LEU A 45 19.42 -2.10 -1.95
N LEU A 46 19.42 -2.15 -0.61
CA LEU A 46 20.30 -1.33 0.20
C LEU A 46 21.77 -1.67 -0.07
N PHE A 47 22.14 -2.96 -0.12
CA PHE A 47 23.50 -3.37 -0.46
C PHE A 47 23.89 -2.97 -1.89
N LEU A 48 22.98 -3.15 -2.85
CA LEU A 48 23.21 -2.71 -4.24
C LEU A 48 23.38 -1.18 -4.33
N SER A 49 22.70 -0.40 -3.48
CA SER A 49 22.85 1.07 -3.46
C SER A 49 24.27 1.52 -3.11
N PHE A 50 24.98 0.77 -2.25
CA PHE A 50 26.38 1.06 -1.90
C PHE A 50 27.35 0.72 -3.02
N ALA A 51 27.03 -0.30 -3.83
CA ALA A 51 27.83 -0.71 -4.98
C ALA A 51 27.57 0.14 -6.24
N ALA A 52 26.41 0.80 -6.33
CA ALA A 52 26.02 1.60 -7.48
C ALA A 52 26.79 2.94 -7.57
N HIS A 53 27.07 3.37 -8.80
CA HIS A 53 27.56 4.73 -9.09
C HIS A 53 26.52 5.78 -8.67
N GLU A 54 26.98 6.92 -8.16
CA GLU A 54 26.11 7.97 -7.58
C GLU A 54 25.00 8.44 -8.53
N SER A 55 25.29 8.53 -9.83
CA SER A 55 24.31 8.91 -10.87
C SER A 55 23.16 7.91 -11.06
N GLN A 56 23.28 6.69 -10.54
CA GLN A 56 22.29 5.61 -10.67
C GLN A 56 21.58 5.27 -9.34
N ARG A 57 21.92 5.97 -8.25
CA ARG A 57 21.37 5.68 -6.91
C ARG A 57 19.94 6.16 -6.71
N VAL A 58 19.42 7.03 -7.58
CA VAL A 58 18.06 7.60 -7.44
C VAL A 58 17.01 6.49 -7.33
N PHE A 59 17.00 5.52 -8.26
CA PHE A 59 16.08 4.39 -8.21
C PHE A 59 16.28 3.50 -6.97
N HIS A 60 17.55 3.27 -6.59
CA HIS A 60 17.87 2.50 -5.39
C HIS A 60 17.30 3.17 -4.14
N TYR A 61 17.45 4.48 -3.98
CA TYR A 61 16.93 5.21 -2.83
C TYR A 61 15.40 5.23 -2.78
N ILE A 62 14.74 5.51 -3.91
CA ILE A 62 13.28 5.52 -4.02
C ILE A 62 12.72 4.16 -3.57
N PHE A 63 13.22 3.06 -4.12
CA PHE A 63 12.71 1.73 -3.82
C PHE A 63 13.14 1.21 -2.45
N THR A 64 14.34 1.54 -1.99
CA THR A 64 14.80 1.16 -0.64
C THR A 64 13.89 1.76 0.44
N ILE A 65 13.54 3.05 0.32
CA ILE A 65 12.63 3.71 1.26
C ILE A 65 11.21 3.11 1.18
N SER A 66 10.70 2.91 -0.04
CA SER A 66 9.37 2.29 -0.24
C SER A 66 9.30 0.87 0.33
N LEU A 67 10.34 0.05 0.13
CA LEU A 67 10.41 -1.30 0.70
C LEU A 67 10.50 -1.28 2.23
N LEU A 68 11.22 -0.33 2.82
CA LEU A 68 11.29 -0.20 4.27
C LEU A 68 9.92 0.18 4.87
N VAL A 69 9.22 1.15 4.27
CA VAL A 69 7.86 1.52 4.68
C VAL A 69 6.91 0.34 4.50
N GLY A 70 7.01 -0.39 3.40
CA GLY A 70 6.25 -1.61 3.15
C GLY A 70 6.51 -2.69 4.21
N ALA A 71 7.77 -2.94 4.57
CA ALA A 71 8.13 -3.89 5.63
C ALA A 71 7.49 -3.52 6.98
N VAL A 72 7.56 -2.24 7.37
CA VAL A 72 6.99 -1.76 8.64
C VAL A 72 5.46 -1.85 8.66
N THR A 73 4.81 -1.48 7.55
CA THR A 73 3.33 -1.53 7.45
C THR A 73 2.82 -2.96 7.41
N TYR A 74 3.44 -3.86 6.63
CA TYR A 74 3.10 -5.28 6.63
C TYR A 74 3.40 -5.94 7.98
N PHE A 75 4.48 -5.57 8.67
CA PHE A 75 4.73 -6.02 10.04
C PHE A 75 3.60 -5.61 10.99
N ALA A 76 3.14 -4.36 10.91
CA ALA A 76 2.00 -3.89 11.70
C ALA A 76 0.74 -4.72 11.39
N GLU A 77 0.41 -4.95 10.12
CA GLU A 77 -0.76 -5.75 9.74
C GLU A 77 -0.62 -7.22 10.18
N ALA A 78 0.56 -7.83 10.00
CA ALA A 78 0.84 -9.21 10.40
C ALA A 78 0.71 -9.42 11.91
N SER A 79 1.15 -8.43 12.69
CA SER A 79 1.00 -8.40 14.15
C SER A 79 -0.38 -7.96 14.63
N ASN A 80 -1.36 -7.80 13.72
CA ASN A 80 -2.73 -7.36 14.00
C ASN A 80 -2.82 -5.96 14.63
N LEU A 81 -1.94 -5.06 14.19
CA LEU A 81 -1.87 -3.65 14.55
C LEU A 81 -2.20 -2.77 13.33
N GLY A 82 -2.35 -1.46 13.56
CA GLY A 82 -2.56 -0.51 12.46
C GLY A 82 -3.93 -0.61 11.78
N TRP A 83 -4.97 -0.96 12.53
CA TRP A 83 -6.35 -1.08 12.06
C TRP A 83 -7.35 -0.35 12.95
N THR A 84 -8.56 -0.13 12.44
CA THR A 84 -9.74 0.27 13.22
C THR A 84 -10.97 -0.54 12.83
N ALA A 85 -11.95 -0.59 13.74
CA ALA A 85 -13.28 -1.12 13.47
C ALA A 85 -14.13 -0.11 12.68
N VAL A 86 -14.69 -0.51 11.54
CA VAL A 86 -15.59 0.32 10.73
C VAL A 86 -16.85 -0.46 10.38
N GLN A 87 -18.01 0.08 10.75
CA GLN A 87 -19.31 -0.47 10.38
C GLN A 87 -19.53 -0.36 8.87
N GLN A 88 -20.03 -1.42 8.24
CA GLN A 88 -20.33 -1.44 6.80
C GLN A 88 -21.77 -0.95 6.54
N ALA A 89 -21.92 -0.06 5.56
CA ALA A 89 -23.19 0.58 5.19
C ALA A 89 -24.18 -0.40 4.51
N ASP A 90 -23.67 -1.26 3.62
CA ASP A 90 -24.46 -2.02 2.65
C ASP A 90 -24.76 -3.48 3.06
N ASP A 91 -24.67 -3.83 4.35
CA ASP A 91 -24.87 -5.22 4.78
C ASP A 91 -26.34 -5.53 5.14
N LEU A 92 -26.92 -6.51 4.45
CA LEU A 92 -28.34 -6.89 4.52
C LEU A 92 -28.75 -7.46 5.90
N ASP A 93 -27.78 -7.88 6.72
CA ASP A 93 -27.99 -8.62 7.98
C ASP A 93 -27.59 -7.84 9.26
N ASN A 94 -27.73 -6.51 9.26
CA ASN A 94 -27.39 -5.58 10.37
C ASN A 94 -25.91 -5.17 10.47
N GLY A 95 -25.33 -4.67 9.38
CA GLY A 95 -24.13 -3.82 9.41
C GLY A 95 -22.94 -4.42 10.15
N ILE A 96 -22.25 -5.39 9.51
CA ILE A 96 -21.03 -5.99 10.06
C ILE A 96 -19.99 -4.92 10.38
N THR A 97 -19.31 -5.08 11.49
CA THR A 97 -18.15 -4.25 11.84
C THR A 97 -16.89 -4.92 11.31
N ARG A 98 -16.23 -4.27 10.35
CA ARG A 98 -15.06 -4.82 9.69
C ARG A 98 -13.78 -4.23 10.26
N GLN A 99 -12.76 -5.07 10.38
CA GLN A 99 -11.41 -4.63 10.62
C GLN A 99 -10.80 -3.99 9.35
N ILE A 100 -10.51 -2.69 9.40
CA ILE A 100 -9.90 -1.94 8.31
C ILE A 100 -8.48 -1.53 8.70
N PHE A 101 -7.49 -2.05 7.99
CA PHE A 101 -6.07 -1.73 8.20
C PHE A 101 -5.69 -0.42 7.51
N PHE A 102 -5.54 0.68 8.27
CA PHE A 102 -5.01 1.94 7.73
C PHE A 102 -3.53 1.84 7.37
N ALA A 103 -2.78 0.91 8.00
CA ALA A 103 -1.38 0.65 7.68
C ALA A 103 -1.16 0.42 6.17
N LYS A 104 -2.08 -0.27 5.50
CA LYS A 104 -2.05 -0.47 4.04
C LYS A 104 -2.10 0.84 3.27
N TYR A 105 -2.92 1.79 3.70
CA TYR A 105 -3.05 3.09 3.04
C TYR A 105 -1.84 3.98 3.29
N ILE A 106 -1.18 3.86 4.46
CA ILE A 106 0.13 4.47 4.71
C ILE A 106 1.15 3.92 3.71
N ASN A 107 1.21 2.60 3.52
CA ASN A 107 2.08 1.98 2.52
C ASN A 107 1.80 2.52 1.11
N TRP A 108 0.54 2.52 0.69
CA TRP A 108 0.13 3.02 -0.63
C TRP A 108 0.48 4.49 -0.86
N SER A 109 0.40 5.31 0.20
CA SER A 109 0.73 6.75 0.15
C SER A 109 2.21 7.03 -0.13
N ILE A 110 3.08 6.02 0.05
CA ILE A 110 4.52 6.12 -0.25
C ILE A 110 4.87 5.31 -1.50
N SER A 111 4.41 4.06 -1.56
CA SER A 111 4.79 3.11 -2.61
C SER A 111 4.24 3.50 -3.99
N PHE A 112 3.01 4.01 -4.09
CA PHE A 112 2.49 4.44 -5.40
C PHE A 112 3.17 5.72 -5.91
N PRO A 113 3.36 6.79 -5.12
CA PRO A 113 4.16 7.93 -5.55
C PRO A 113 5.60 7.57 -5.91
N ALA A 114 6.23 6.65 -5.17
CA ALA A 114 7.56 6.14 -5.50
C ALA A 114 7.60 5.46 -6.87
N MET A 115 6.59 4.64 -7.20
CA MET A 115 6.45 4.03 -8.53
C MET A 115 6.25 5.08 -9.62
N ILE A 116 5.39 6.08 -9.41
CA ILE A 116 5.15 7.15 -10.39
C ILE A 116 6.40 8.00 -10.61
N LEU A 117 7.13 8.32 -9.55
CA LEU A 117 8.42 9.01 -9.66
C LEU A 117 9.42 8.19 -10.47
N ALA A 118 9.53 6.88 -10.19
CA ALA A 118 10.43 6.00 -10.93
C ALA A 118 10.05 5.90 -12.42
N LEU A 119 8.76 5.72 -12.73
CA LEU A 119 8.28 5.67 -14.13
C LEU A 119 8.53 7.00 -14.85
N GLY A 120 8.23 8.14 -14.21
CA GLY A 120 8.45 9.45 -14.80
C GLY A 120 9.93 9.73 -15.07
N LEU A 121 10.82 9.37 -14.15
CA LEU A 121 12.27 9.47 -14.35
C LEU A 121 12.77 8.56 -15.47
N LEU A 122 12.22 7.34 -15.57
CA LEU A 122 12.60 6.37 -16.59
C LEU A 122 12.13 6.80 -18.00
N SER A 123 10.92 7.35 -18.11
CA SER A 123 10.33 7.85 -19.35
C SER A 123 10.86 9.23 -19.76
N GLY A 124 11.67 9.89 -18.93
CA GLY A 124 12.27 11.19 -19.24
C GLY A 124 11.25 12.33 -19.38
N ILE A 125 10.08 12.21 -18.75
CA ILE A 125 9.02 13.23 -18.86
C ILE A 125 9.34 14.47 -18.04
N SER A 126 8.60 15.56 -18.28
CA SER A 126 8.81 16.82 -17.57
C SER A 126 8.61 16.66 -16.06
N TRP A 127 9.48 17.30 -15.25
CA TRP A 127 9.35 17.27 -13.79
C TRP A 127 7.98 17.78 -13.33
N THR A 128 7.40 18.78 -14.02
CA THR A 128 6.04 19.28 -13.78
C THR A 128 5.00 18.16 -13.87
N THR A 129 5.10 17.32 -14.91
CA THR A 129 4.21 16.16 -15.10
C THR A 129 4.39 15.14 -13.99
N ILE A 130 5.64 14.83 -13.61
CA ILE A 130 5.94 13.91 -12.50
C ILE A 130 5.28 14.38 -11.21
N PHE A 131 5.46 15.65 -10.84
CA PHE A 131 4.85 16.21 -9.63
C PHE A 131 3.33 16.16 -9.69
N CYS A 132 2.73 16.53 -10.83
CA CYS A 132 1.29 16.44 -11.03
C CYS A 132 0.77 15.01 -10.78
N ASN A 133 1.41 14.01 -11.40
CA ASN A 133 1.05 12.61 -11.26
C ASN A 133 1.22 12.09 -9.82
N ILE A 134 2.22 12.58 -9.07
CA ILE A 134 2.37 12.29 -7.63
C ILE A 134 1.18 12.83 -6.83
N PHE A 135 0.76 14.08 -7.06
CA PHE A 135 -0.39 14.66 -6.34
C PHE A 135 -1.71 13.96 -6.70
N ILE A 136 -1.89 13.56 -7.97
CA ILE A 136 -3.05 12.77 -8.41
C ILE A 136 -3.04 11.40 -7.72
N THR A 137 -1.87 10.78 -7.55
CA THR A 137 -1.71 9.53 -6.81
C THR A 137 -2.12 9.68 -5.35
N TRP A 138 -1.74 10.78 -4.69
CA TRP A 138 -2.21 11.06 -3.34
C TRP A 138 -3.71 11.29 -3.27
N LEU A 139 -4.30 12.05 -4.21
CA LEU A 139 -5.74 12.22 -4.26
C LEU A 139 -6.46 10.87 -4.37
N TRP A 140 -5.95 9.96 -5.19
CA TRP A 140 -6.46 8.59 -5.30
C TRP A 140 -6.40 7.83 -3.96
N VAL A 141 -5.24 7.76 -3.31
CA VAL A 141 -5.08 7.00 -2.06
C VAL A 141 -5.89 7.62 -0.91
N LEU A 142 -5.88 8.95 -0.79
CA LEU A 142 -6.56 9.68 0.29
C LEU A 142 -8.09 9.59 0.18
N THR A 143 -8.64 9.61 -1.03
CA THR A 143 -10.07 9.36 -1.22
C THR A 143 -10.44 7.91 -0.95
N TYR A 144 -9.57 6.95 -1.26
CA TYR A 144 -9.82 5.54 -0.96
C TYR A 144 -9.78 5.21 0.54
N ILE A 145 -8.91 5.85 1.33
CA ILE A 145 -8.98 5.72 2.79
C ILE A 145 -10.24 6.40 3.34
N ALA A 146 -10.62 7.58 2.81
CA ALA A 146 -11.89 8.22 3.20
C ALA A 146 -13.10 7.30 2.91
N ALA A 147 -13.12 6.65 1.74
CA ALA A 147 -14.14 5.66 1.39
C ALA A 147 -14.15 4.47 2.36
N ALA A 148 -12.98 3.94 2.72
CA ALA A 148 -12.86 2.79 3.62
C ALA A 148 -13.34 3.08 5.05
N TYR A 149 -13.21 4.33 5.50
CA TYR A 149 -13.60 4.79 6.83
C TYR A 149 -15.02 5.39 6.88
N THR A 150 -15.70 5.51 5.74
CA THR A 150 -17.08 6.00 5.69
C THR A 150 -18.06 4.84 5.88
N ALA A 151 -18.83 4.92 6.98
CA ALA A 151 -19.83 3.92 7.37
C ALA A 151 -21.22 4.13 6.71
N THR A 152 -21.36 5.17 5.87
CA THR A 152 -22.58 5.47 5.11
C THR A 152 -22.34 5.27 3.60
N ASP A 153 -23.42 5.33 2.82
CA ASP A 153 -23.38 5.18 1.35
C ASP A 153 -22.54 6.28 0.66
N TYR A 154 -22.24 7.38 1.36
CA TYR A 154 -21.33 8.42 0.86
C TYR A 154 -19.93 7.90 0.54
N LYS A 155 -19.55 6.71 1.04
CA LYS A 155 -18.32 6.03 0.66
C LYS A 155 -18.18 5.84 -0.84
N TRP A 156 -19.28 5.67 -1.56
CA TRP A 156 -19.30 5.52 -3.02
C TRP A 156 -18.88 6.80 -3.74
N GLY A 157 -19.16 7.97 -3.17
CA GLY A 157 -18.66 9.25 -3.70
C GLY A 157 -17.13 9.34 -3.62
N PHE A 158 -16.57 9.02 -2.45
CA PHE A 158 -15.11 8.96 -2.28
C PHE A 158 -14.46 7.91 -3.19
N PHE A 159 -15.08 6.74 -3.31
CA PHE A 159 -14.62 5.70 -4.23
C PHE A 159 -14.63 6.18 -5.69
N ALA A 160 -15.66 6.90 -6.13
CA ALA A 160 -15.74 7.45 -7.47
C ALA A 160 -14.64 8.49 -7.73
N PHE A 161 -14.42 9.45 -6.82
CA PHE A 161 -13.34 10.44 -6.95
C PHE A 161 -11.95 9.79 -7.00
N GLY A 162 -11.70 8.78 -6.17
CA GLY A 162 -10.43 8.07 -6.20
C GLY A 162 -10.23 7.28 -7.49
N THR A 163 -11.27 6.59 -7.96
CA THR A 163 -11.22 5.82 -9.20
C THR A 163 -11.02 6.73 -10.41
N PHE A 164 -11.68 7.89 -10.44
CA PHE A 164 -11.46 8.89 -11.47
C PHE A 164 -10.02 9.42 -11.47
N SER A 165 -9.46 9.71 -10.29
CA SER A 165 -8.05 10.10 -10.13
C SER A 165 -7.10 9.02 -10.65
N TRP A 166 -7.39 7.75 -10.36
CA TRP A 166 -6.64 6.61 -10.90
C TRP A 166 -6.72 6.51 -12.42
N VAL A 167 -7.88 6.71 -13.03
CA VAL A 167 -8.04 6.73 -14.49
C VAL A 167 -7.19 7.85 -15.12
N ILE A 168 -7.21 9.06 -14.55
CA ILE A 168 -6.36 10.17 -15.01
C ILE A 168 -4.89 9.75 -14.96
N LEU A 169 -4.44 9.17 -13.85
CA LEU A 169 -3.06 8.73 -13.67
C LEU A 169 -2.65 7.69 -14.71
N VAL A 170 -3.47 6.66 -14.94
CA VAL A 170 -3.21 5.62 -15.95
C VAL A 170 -3.12 6.22 -17.34
N MET A 171 -4.05 7.11 -17.71
CA MET A 171 -4.04 7.76 -19.01
C MET A 171 -2.80 8.65 -19.20
N SER A 172 -2.38 9.38 -18.15
CA SER A 172 -1.16 10.19 -18.17
C SER A 172 0.06 9.31 -18.42
N THR A 173 0.25 8.25 -17.62
CA THR A 173 1.39 7.34 -17.74
C THR A 173 1.42 6.62 -19.09
N LEU A 174 0.27 6.22 -19.65
CA LEU A 174 0.20 5.57 -20.97
C LEU A 174 0.58 6.53 -22.12
N ASN A 175 0.10 7.77 -22.07
CA ASN A 175 0.44 8.78 -23.09
C ASN A 175 1.92 9.13 -23.04
N GLU A 176 2.45 9.39 -21.84
CA GLU A 176 3.86 9.67 -21.59
C GLU A 176 4.77 8.51 -22.06
N SER A 177 4.39 7.27 -21.78
CA SER A 177 5.15 6.09 -22.23
C SER A 177 5.19 6.00 -23.75
N ARG A 178 4.08 6.29 -24.45
CA ARG A 178 4.04 6.31 -25.92
C ARG A 178 4.95 7.38 -26.49
N GLU A 179 4.89 8.59 -25.96
CA GLU A 179 5.73 9.70 -26.41
C GLU A 179 7.22 9.41 -26.21
N SER A 180 7.61 8.77 -25.10
CA SER A 180 9.00 8.39 -24.84
C SER A 180 9.56 7.29 -25.76
N SER A 181 8.69 6.56 -26.45
CA SER A 181 9.06 5.43 -27.31
C SER A 181 9.17 5.78 -28.80
N LEU A 182 8.76 6.98 -29.18
CA LEU A 182 8.82 7.53 -30.55
C LEU A 182 10.06 8.42 -30.72
#